data_AF-A0A7Y0ENG2-F1
#
_entry.id   AF-A0A7Y0ENG2-F1
#
_cell.length_a   1.000
_cell.length_b   1.000
_cell.length_c   1.000
_cell.angle_alpha   90.00
_cell.angle_beta   90.00
_cell.angle_gamma   90.00
#
_symmetry.space_group_name_H-M   'P 1'
#
loop_
_entity.id
_entity.type
_entity.pdbx_description
1 polymer ?
#
loop_
_entity_poly.entity_id
_entity_poly.type
_entity_poly.pdbx_seq_one_letter_code
_entity_poly.pdbx_strand_id
1 'polypeptide(L)'
;MARRKPPWLRLLCPKGVNPAHLTARRCGTCHEWVAVDTGGPVEEVYDPGVLDATDLTTAIILGRGFIRIKPIAGTTLVTLRTPCGARGIEPEGLYLARHECFHEPISMKPFKPPRRSTRTAWAGPTASAEEIRQFETAWRNKQ
;
A
#
# COMPACT_ATOMS: atom_id res chain seq x y z
N MET A 1 -14.04 24.68 -8.94
CA MET A 1 -13.59 24.05 -10.20
C MET A 1 -12.90 22.74 -9.85
N ALA A 2 -13.31 21.62 -10.46
CA ALA A 2 -12.67 20.34 -10.20
C ALA A 2 -11.20 20.37 -10.63
N ARG A 3 -10.29 19.91 -9.76
CA ARG A 3 -8.84 19.91 -10.06
C ARG A 3 -8.53 19.04 -11.29
N ARG A 4 -7.48 19.39 -12.03
CA ARG A 4 -6.98 18.53 -13.11
C ARG A 4 -6.51 17.20 -12.51
N LYS A 5 -6.63 16.11 -13.29
CA LYS A 5 -6.15 14.79 -12.85
C LYS A 5 -4.67 14.87 -12.46
N PRO A 6 -4.31 14.52 -11.21
CA PRO A 6 -2.91 14.53 -10.80
C PRO A 6 -2.09 13.54 -11.64
N PRO A 7 -0.93 13.95 -12.18
CA PRO A 7 -0.15 13.11 -13.09
C PRO A 7 0.39 11.83 -12.43
N TRP A 8 0.62 11.85 -11.11
CA TRP A 8 1.06 10.68 -10.35
C TRP A 8 -0.08 9.69 -10.04
N LEU A 9 -1.34 10.10 -10.16
CA LEU A 9 -2.48 9.22 -9.85
C LEU A 9 -2.52 7.99 -10.75
N ARG A 10 -1.97 8.07 -11.98
CA ARG A 10 -1.80 6.91 -12.87
C ARG A 10 -0.77 5.88 -12.37
N LEU A 11 0.17 6.32 -11.54
CA LEU A 11 1.20 5.47 -10.94
C LEU A 11 0.66 4.78 -9.69
N LEU A 12 -0.18 5.48 -8.93
CA LEU A 12 -0.89 4.92 -7.78
C LEU A 12 -2.00 3.94 -8.21
N CYS A 13 -2.71 4.26 -9.31
CA CYS A 13 -3.82 3.49 -9.86
C CYS A 13 -3.50 2.97 -11.27
N PRO A 14 -2.58 2.00 -11.43
CA PRO A 14 -2.22 1.48 -12.75
C PRO A 14 -3.36 0.65 -13.37
N LYS A 15 -3.50 0.69 -14.70
CA LYS A 15 -4.56 -0.03 -15.46
C LYS A 15 -4.31 -1.53 -15.67
N GLY A 16 -3.12 -2.03 -15.30
CA GLY A 16 -2.71 -3.43 -15.51
C GLY A 16 -2.58 -4.16 -14.19
N VAL A 17 -1.41 -4.77 -13.93
CA VAL A 17 -1.11 -5.41 -12.66
C VAL A 17 -1.19 -4.38 -11.53
N ASN A 18 -2.21 -4.52 -10.68
CA ASN A 18 -2.56 -3.57 -9.64
C ASN A 18 -2.97 -4.31 -8.35
N PRO A 19 -2.00 -4.78 -7.56
CA PRO A 19 -2.27 -5.54 -6.34
C PRO A 19 -2.95 -4.71 -5.23
N ALA A 20 -2.92 -3.39 -5.34
CA ALA A 20 -3.64 -2.49 -4.44
C ALA A 20 -5.10 -2.29 -4.85
N HIS A 21 -5.53 -2.82 -6.00
CA HIS A 21 -6.89 -2.70 -6.54
C HIS A 21 -7.41 -1.25 -6.62
N LEU A 22 -6.50 -0.28 -6.72
CA LEU A 22 -6.84 1.14 -6.78
C LEU A 22 -7.21 1.59 -8.19
N THR A 23 -8.40 2.16 -8.36
CA THR A 23 -8.85 2.76 -9.62
C THR A 23 -8.97 4.27 -9.49
N ALA A 24 -8.38 5.00 -10.43
CA ALA A 24 -8.51 6.47 -10.47
C ALA A 24 -9.87 6.86 -11.07
N ARG A 25 -10.72 7.53 -10.29
CA ARG A 25 -12.05 7.98 -10.71
C ARG A 25 -12.30 9.42 -10.25
N ARG A 26 -13.35 10.05 -10.77
CA ARG A 26 -13.91 11.25 -10.13
C ARG A 26 -14.92 10.82 -9.08
N CYS A 27 -14.90 11.48 -7.93
CA CYS A 27 -15.93 11.31 -6.92
C CYS A 27 -17.31 11.64 -7.51
N GLY A 28 -18.31 10.80 -7.23
CA GLY A 28 -19.67 10.99 -7.74
C GLY A 28 -20.36 12.24 -7.19
N THR A 29 -19.93 12.72 -6.02
CA THR A 29 -20.57 13.81 -5.29
C THR A 29 -19.83 15.14 -5.47
N CYS A 30 -18.53 15.19 -5.16
CA CYS A 30 -17.76 16.44 -5.22
C CYS A 30 -16.94 16.61 -6.52
N HIS A 31 -16.92 15.59 -7.39
CA HIS A 31 -16.19 15.56 -8.66
C HIS A 31 -14.67 15.71 -8.59
N GLU A 32 -14.08 15.67 -7.40
CA GLU A 32 -12.63 15.62 -7.22
C GLU A 32 -12.05 14.27 -7.68
N TRP A 33 -10.77 14.27 -8.05
CA TRP A 33 -10.08 13.04 -8.41
C TRP A 33 -9.72 12.24 -7.16
N VAL A 34 -10.11 10.96 -7.16
CA VAL A 34 -9.94 10.04 -6.04
C VAL A 34 -9.31 8.73 -6.50
N ALA A 35 -8.69 8.03 -5.54
CA ALA A 35 -8.28 6.64 -5.69
C ALA A 35 -9.30 5.75 -4.99
N VAL A 36 -9.95 4.85 -5.73
CA VAL A 36 -10.99 3.95 -5.20
C VAL A 36 -10.42 2.54 -5.09
N ASP A 37 -10.38 1.99 -3.89
CA ASP A 37 -10.08 0.57 -3.67
C ASP A 37 -11.31 -0.27 -4.03
N THR A 38 -11.14 -1.16 -4.99
CA THR A 38 -12.18 -2.08 -5.47
C THR A 38 -11.86 -3.54 -5.17
N GLY A 39 -10.87 -3.81 -4.31
CA GLY A 39 -10.43 -5.17 -3.96
C GLY A 39 -11.26 -5.83 -2.86
N GLY A 40 -11.98 -5.02 -2.07
CA GLY A 40 -12.83 -5.47 -0.97
C GLY A 40 -14.31 -5.64 -1.34
N PRO A 41 -15.13 -6.14 -0.39
CA PRO A 41 -16.58 -6.25 -0.56
C PRO A 41 -17.30 -4.90 -0.61
N VAL A 42 -16.63 -3.83 -0.16
CA VAL A 42 -17.11 -2.45 -0.18
C VAL A 42 -16.03 -1.58 -0.81
N GLU A 43 -16.42 -0.69 -1.74
CA GLU A 43 -15.49 0.27 -2.30
C GLU A 43 -15.09 1.31 -1.24
N GLU A 44 -13.79 1.48 -1.05
CA GLU A 44 -13.25 2.53 -0.19
C GLU A 44 -12.64 3.64 -1.05
N VAL A 45 -12.92 4.90 -0.70
CA VAL A 45 -12.52 6.06 -1.49
C VAL A 45 -11.47 6.85 -0.74
N TYR A 46 -10.37 7.17 -1.42
CA TYR A 46 -9.21 7.84 -0.86
C TYR A 46 -8.83 9.08 -1.67
N ASP A 47 -8.27 10.07 -0.97
CA ASP A 47 -7.68 11.25 -1.58
C ASP A 47 -6.44 10.87 -2.43
N PRO A 48 -6.12 11.65 -3.48
CA PRO A 48 -5.07 11.28 -4.44
C PRO A 48 -3.64 11.59 -3.96
N GLY A 49 -3.48 12.28 -2.83
CA GLY A 49 -2.20 12.61 -2.23
C GLY A 49 -1.77 11.59 -1.18
N VAL A 50 -0.47 11.30 -1.15
CA VAL A 50 0.10 10.43 -0.11
C VAL A 50 0.39 11.20 1.16
N LEU A 51 0.19 10.55 2.31
CA LEU A 51 0.55 11.09 3.61
C LEU A 51 1.91 10.53 4.04
N ASP A 52 2.80 11.42 4.49
CA ASP A 52 3.98 11.07 5.28
C ASP A 52 3.70 11.22 6.79
N ALA A 53 4.72 11.11 7.64
CA ALA A 53 4.59 11.22 9.10
C ALA A 53 3.85 12.49 9.57
N THR A 54 4.11 13.62 8.92
CA THR A 54 3.52 14.91 9.33
C THR A 54 2.05 14.95 8.93
N ASP A 55 1.75 14.58 7.68
CA ASP A 55 0.37 14.54 7.17
C ASP A 55 -0.48 13.49 7.91
N LEU A 56 0.14 12.37 8.30
CA LEU A 56 -0.52 11.30 9.05
C LEU A 56 -0.95 11.79 10.43
N THR A 57 -0.13 12.60 11.09
CA THR A 57 -0.50 13.19 12.38
C THR A 57 -1.71 14.11 12.22
N THR A 58 -1.76 14.90 11.15
CA THR A 58 -2.94 15.70 10.80
C THR A 58 -4.17 14.82 10.57
N ALA A 59 -4.04 13.69 9.87
CA ALA A 59 -5.14 12.74 9.68
C ALA A 59 -5.67 12.19 11.01
N ILE A 60 -4.77 11.83 11.92
CA ILE A 60 -5.15 11.33 13.27
C ILE A 60 -5.88 12.42 14.07
N ILE A 61 -5.35 13.64 14.11
CA ILE A 61 -5.95 14.77 14.85
C ILE A 61 -7.34 15.10 14.30
N LEU A 62 -7.52 15.08 12.97
CA LEU A 62 -8.80 15.34 12.32
C LEU A 62 -9.77 14.14 12.40
N GLY A 63 -9.38 13.01 12.98
CA GLY A 63 -10.19 11.79 12.99
C GLY A 63 -10.42 11.20 11.59
N ARG A 64 -9.57 11.55 10.63
CA ARG A 64 -9.66 11.09 9.25
C ARG A 64 -9.22 9.64 9.16
N GLY A 65 -10.07 8.77 8.61
CA GLY A 65 -9.65 7.39 8.31
C GLY A 65 -8.47 7.36 7.34
N PHE A 66 -7.57 6.39 7.47
CA PHE A 66 -6.43 6.24 6.57
C PHE A 66 -6.05 4.77 6.36
N ILE A 67 -5.44 4.50 5.21
CA ILE A 67 -4.93 3.18 4.85
C ILE A 67 -3.45 3.26 4.52
N ARG A 68 -2.68 2.22 4.85
CA ARG A 68 -1.26 2.19 4.59
C ARG A 68 -0.95 1.62 3.22
N ILE A 69 -0.07 2.31 2.49
CA ILE A 69 0.55 1.81 1.27
C ILE A 69 1.75 0.95 1.65
N LYS A 70 1.73 -0.33 1.28
CA LYS A 70 2.82 -1.27 1.54
C LYS A 70 3.50 -1.67 0.23
N PRO A 71 4.79 -1.35 0.03
CA PRO A 71 5.56 -1.84 -1.11
C PRO A 71 5.64 -3.37 -1.14
N ILE A 72 5.54 -3.96 -2.33
CA ILE A 72 5.83 -5.38 -2.55
C ILE A 72 7.33 -5.52 -2.87
N ALA A 73 8.05 -6.24 -2.00
CA ALA A 73 9.49 -6.42 -2.11
C ALA A 73 9.94 -6.89 -3.50
N GLY A 74 11.01 -6.27 -4.03
CA GLY A 74 11.56 -6.60 -5.35
C GLY A 74 10.75 -6.12 -6.55
N THR A 75 9.66 -5.36 -6.33
CA THR A 75 8.80 -4.80 -7.39
C THR A 75 8.61 -3.29 -7.22
N THR A 76 7.99 -2.64 -8.20
CA THR A 76 7.51 -1.25 -8.11
C THR A 76 6.04 -1.17 -7.69
N LEU A 77 5.44 -2.31 -7.31
CA LEU A 77 4.03 -2.43 -6.99
C LEU A 77 3.79 -2.24 -5.50
N VAL A 78 2.55 -1.94 -5.15
CA VAL A 78 2.10 -1.72 -3.77
C VAL A 78 0.83 -2.52 -3.50
N THR A 79 0.61 -2.85 -2.23
CA THR A 79 -0.67 -3.30 -1.68
C THR A 79 -1.17 -2.29 -0.65
N LEU A 80 -2.44 -2.41 -0.29
CA LEU A 80 -3.02 -1.66 0.81
C LEU A 80 -3.08 -2.51 2.08
N ARG A 81 -2.90 -1.88 3.23
CA ARG A 81 -3.00 -2.54 4.53
C ARG A 81 -3.68 -1.61 5.53
N THR A 82 -4.77 -2.10 6.13
CA THR A 82 -5.42 -1.41 7.25
C THR A 82 -4.50 -1.43 8.48
N PRO A 83 -4.17 -0.25 9.06
CA PRO A 83 -3.40 -0.19 10.30
C PRO A 83 -4.19 -0.79 11.48
N CYS A 84 -3.61 -1.75 12.20
CA CYS A 84 -4.21 -2.34 13.40
C CYS A 84 -3.85 -1.52 14.65
N GLY A 85 -4.56 -0.40 14.86
CA GLY A 85 -4.28 0.52 15.96
C GLY A 85 -2.86 1.10 15.90
N ALA A 86 -2.33 1.53 17.06
CA ALA A 86 -1.00 2.15 17.14
C ALA A 86 0.14 1.27 16.61
N ARG A 87 0.05 -0.06 16.81
CA ARG A 87 1.06 -1.02 16.32
C ARG A 87 1.09 -1.17 14.81
N GLY A 88 0.01 -0.79 14.12
CA GLY A 88 -0.07 -0.80 12.66
C GLY A 88 0.47 0.47 11.99
N ILE A 89 0.74 1.51 12.78
CA ILE A 89 1.24 2.80 12.32
C ILE A 89 2.77 2.76 12.36
N GLU A 90 3.38 2.81 11.19
CA GLU A 90 4.82 3.03 11.01
C GLU A 90 5.08 4.51 10.66
N PRO A 91 5.95 5.22 11.41
CA PRO A 91 6.23 6.64 11.20
C PRO A 91 6.75 6.95 9.79
N GLU A 92 7.61 6.09 9.24
CA GLU A 92 8.19 6.23 7.90
C GLU A 92 7.29 5.65 6.80
N GLY A 93 6.09 5.18 7.17
CA GLY A 93 5.11 4.64 6.24
C GLY A 93 4.52 5.72 5.33
N LEU A 94 3.99 5.27 4.20
CA LEU A 94 3.15 6.09 3.32
C LEU A 94 1.69 5.65 3.48
N TYR A 95 0.79 6.62 3.51
CA TYR A 95 -0.64 6.36 3.71
C TYR A 95 -1.49 7.12 2.69
N LEU A 96 -2.76 6.74 2.61
CA LEU A 96 -3.79 7.51 1.92
C LEU A 96 -4.87 7.90 2.94
N ALA A 97 -5.30 9.16 2.91
CA ALA A 97 -6.45 9.61 3.66
C ALA A 97 -7.74 9.15 2.98
N ARG A 98 -8.72 8.71 3.77
CA ARG A 98 -10.08 8.49 3.31
C ARG A 98 -10.64 9.80 2.78
N HIS A 99 -11.22 9.76 1.59
CA HIS A 99 -11.84 10.91 0.99
C HIS A 99 -13.10 11.32 1.76
N GLU A 100 -13.24 12.61 2.08
CA GLU A 100 -14.53 13.18 2.47
C GLU A 100 -14.87 14.33 1.52
N CYS A 101 -16.10 14.31 1.02
CA CYS A 101 -16.55 15.30 0.05
C CYS A 101 -16.55 16.70 0.65
N PHE A 102 -16.19 17.69 -0.17
CA PHE A 102 -16.20 19.12 0.18
C PHE A 102 -15.18 19.53 1.26
N HIS A 103 -14.31 18.61 1.70
CA HIS A 103 -13.14 18.91 2.49
C HIS A 103 -11.90 19.01 1.61
N GLU A 104 -10.95 19.87 2.00
CA GLU A 104 -9.64 19.90 1.36
C GLU A 104 -8.87 18.60 1.69
N PRO A 105 -8.27 17.93 0.70
CA PRO A 105 -7.38 16.80 0.95
C PRO A 105 -6.25 17.20 1.91
N ILE A 106 -5.96 16.32 2.88
CA ILE A 106 -4.88 16.56 3.86
C ILE A 106 -3.53 16.78 3.16
N SER A 107 -3.31 16.09 2.04
CA SER A 107 -2.10 16.21 1.26
C SER A 107 -2.40 16.08 -0.22
N MET A 108 -1.56 16.73 -1.03
CA MET A 108 -1.48 16.54 -2.48
C MET A 108 -0.09 16.06 -2.90
N LYS A 109 0.70 15.51 -1.95
CA LYS A 109 2.05 15.00 -2.26
C LYS A 109 1.97 13.89 -3.30
N PRO A 110 2.88 13.89 -4.29
CA PRO A 110 2.86 12.91 -5.35
C PRO A 110 3.27 11.52 -4.85
N PHE A 111 2.54 10.49 -5.27
CA PHE A 111 2.99 9.12 -5.12
C PHE A 111 4.21 8.86 -6.00
N LYS A 112 5.27 8.31 -5.39
CA LYS A 112 6.47 7.83 -6.07
C LYS A 112 6.53 6.31 -5.91
N PRO A 113 6.53 5.53 -7.00
CA PRO A 113 6.65 4.09 -6.92
C PRO A 113 7.91 3.68 -6.14
N PRO A 114 7.83 2.62 -5.33
CA PRO A 114 9.01 2.10 -4.64
C PRO A 114 10.08 1.72 -5.66
N ARG A 115 11.34 1.99 -5.31
CA ARG A 115 12.47 1.60 -6.16
C ARG A 115 12.53 0.08 -6.21
N ARG A 116 12.69 -0.46 -7.42
CA ARG A 116 13.00 -1.87 -7.61
C ARG A 116 14.37 -2.13 -7.00
N SER A 117 14.42 -2.84 -5.87
CA SER A 117 15.70 -3.35 -5.38
C SER A 117 16.19 -4.43 -6.35
N THR A 118 17.49 -4.50 -6.56
CA THR A 118 18.11 -5.70 -7.13
C THR A 118 17.67 -6.87 -6.28
N ARG A 119 17.00 -7.86 -6.90
CA ARG A 119 16.70 -9.13 -6.23
C ARG A 119 18.05 -9.69 -5.81
N THR A 120 18.33 -9.75 -4.50
CA THR A 120 19.28 -10.74 -4.01
C THR A 120 18.74 -12.08 -4.52
N ALA A 121 19.52 -12.78 -5.35
CA ALA A 121 19.13 -14.10 -5.78
C ALA A 121 18.79 -14.91 -4.53
N TRP A 122 17.60 -15.52 -4.49
CA TRP A 122 17.26 -16.41 -3.40
C TRP A 122 18.36 -17.48 -3.34
N ALA A 123 19.11 -17.49 -2.26
CA ALA A 123 20.29 -18.33 -2.09
C ALA A 123 19.93 -19.80 -1.79
N GLY A 124 18.65 -20.17 -1.97
CA GLY A 124 18.12 -21.43 -1.47
C GLY A 124 17.96 -21.42 0.06
N PRO A 125 17.34 -22.46 0.63
CA PRO A 125 17.55 -22.78 2.03
C PRO A 125 19.01 -23.19 2.22
N THR A 126 19.70 -22.60 3.18
CA THR A 126 21.02 -23.04 3.61
C THR A 126 20.79 -24.10 4.68
N ALA A 127 20.81 -25.36 4.28
CA ALA A 127 20.89 -26.50 5.21
C ALA A 127 22.30 -27.07 5.13
N SER A 128 22.93 -27.23 6.28
CA SER A 128 24.18 -27.96 6.40
C SER A 128 23.96 -29.44 6.04
N ALA A 129 25.02 -30.12 5.60
CA ALA A 129 24.98 -31.56 5.33
C ALA A 129 24.50 -32.36 6.56
N GLU A 130 24.78 -31.85 7.77
CA GLU A 130 24.35 -32.45 9.02
C GLU A 130 22.84 -32.34 9.25
N GLU A 131 22.25 -31.16 9.00
CA GLU A 131 20.79 -30.97 9.11
C GLU A 131 20.03 -31.84 8.10
N ILE A 132 20.57 -31.98 6.87
CA ILE A 132 19.99 -32.87 5.86
C ILE A 132 20.05 -34.33 6.33
N ARG A 133 21.21 -34.78 6.86
CA ARG A 133 21.38 -36.15 7.36
C ARG A 133 20.46 -36.47 8.52
N GLN A 134 20.29 -35.53 9.46
CA GLN A 134 19.38 -35.69 10.60
C GLN A 134 17.93 -35.77 10.15
N PHE A 135 17.53 -34.94 9.19
CA PHE A 135 16.20 -35.00 8.58
C PHE A 135 15.96 -36.36 7.91
N GLU A 136 16.88 -36.83 7.06
CA GLU A 136 16.75 -38.12 6.37
C GLU A 136 16.64 -39.30 7.34
N THR A 137 17.41 -39.27 8.42
CA THR A 137 17.39 -40.30 9.47
C THR A 137 16.04 -40.31 10.19
N ALA A 138 15.54 -39.13 10.59
CA ALA A 138 14.24 -39.00 11.25
C ALA A 138 13.08 -39.36 10.31
N TRP A 139 13.21 -39.11 9.01
CA TRP A 139 12.21 -39.43 7.99
C TRP A 139 12.12 -40.95 7.74
N ARG A 140 13.26 -41.63 7.61
CA ARG A 140 13.32 -43.09 7.42
C ARG A 140 12.86 -43.87 8.65
N ASN A 141 13.09 -43.35 9.86
CA ASN A 141 12.69 -44.00 11.10
C ASN A 141 11.20 -43.81 11.48
N LYS A 142 10.42 -43.11 10.65
CA LYS A 142 8.95 -42.95 10.80
C LYS A 142 8.12 -43.87 9.89
N GLN A 143 8.77 -44.67 9.04
CA GLN A 143 8.15 -45.79 8.30
C GLN A 143 8.38 -47.09 9.06
#